data_AF-A0A2X1PYA0-F1
#
_entry.id   AF-A0A2X1PYA0-F1
#
_cell.length_a   1.000
_cell.length_b   1.000
_cell.length_c   1.000
_cell.angle_alpha   90.00
_cell.angle_beta   90.00
_cell.angle_gamma   90.00
#
_symmetry.space_group_name_H-M   'P 1'
#
loop_
_entity.id
_entity.type
_entity.pdbx_description
1 polymer ?
#
loop_
_entity_poly.entity_id
_entity_poly.type
_entity_poly.pdbx_seq_one_letter_code
_entity_poly.pdbx_strand_id
1 'polypeptide(L)'
;MLLDDNNTPGLDDILRLLDSHPRIEVRLFNPFSFRLLRPLGYITDFSRLNRRMHNKSFTVDGVVTLVGGRNIGDAYFGAGEEPLFSDLDVMAIGPVVEDVADDFARYWYCKSVSPLQQVLDVPEGEMADRIELPASWHNDAMTHRYLRKMESSPFINHLVDGTLPLIWAKTRLLSDDPAKGEGKAKRHSLLPQRLFDIMGSPSERIDIISSYFVPTRAGVAQLLRMVRKGVKIAILTNSLAANDVAVVHAGYARWRKKLLRYGVELYELKPTREQSSTLHDRGITGNSGASLHAKTFSIDGKTVFIGSFNFDPRSTLLNTEMGFVIESETLAQLIDKRFIQSQYECGLAAPSGQVGTDQLG
;
A
#
# COMPACT_ATOMS: atom_id res chain seq x y z
N MET A 1 -2.82 10.50 15.91
CA MET A 1 -2.31 10.28 14.54
C MET A 1 -0.82 9.99 14.60
N LEU A 2 -0.35 8.91 13.97
CA LEU A 2 1.07 8.53 13.94
C LEU A 2 1.58 8.60 12.50
N LEU A 3 2.67 9.32 12.27
CA LEU A 3 3.22 9.56 10.92
C LEU A 3 4.70 9.19 10.85
N ASP A 4 5.15 8.71 9.69
CA ASP A 4 6.56 8.55 9.36
C ASP A 4 7.17 9.92 9.02
N ASP A 5 8.18 10.37 9.76
CA ASP A 5 8.67 11.74 9.61
C ASP A 5 9.34 11.99 8.24
N ASN A 6 9.72 10.94 7.50
CA ASN A 6 10.20 11.12 6.13
C ASN A 6 9.13 11.64 5.16
N ASN A 7 7.84 11.49 5.47
CA ASN A 7 6.73 11.95 4.64
C ASN A 7 6.16 13.31 5.09
N THR A 8 6.79 13.99 6.03
CA THR A 8 6.35 15.29 6.56
C THR A 8 7.01 16.55 5.98
N PRO A 9 7.96 16.53 5.00
CA PRO A 9 8.49 17.78 4.45
C PRO A 9 7.39 18.74 3.98
N GLY A 10 7.43 19.99 4.43
CA GLY A 10 6.43 21.02 4.09
C GLY A 10 5.12 20.96 4.88
N LEU A 11 4.96 20.00 5.82
CA LEU A 11 3.74 19.84 6.61
C LEU A 11 3.85 20.39 8.04
N ASP A 12 5.00 20.94 8.45
CA ASP A 12 5.28 21.31 9.84
C ASP A 12 4.20 22.25 10.44
N ASP A 13 3.74 23.26 9.69
CA ASP A 13 2.71 24.19 10.16
C ASP A 13 1.33 23.55 10.24
N ILE A 14 0.99 22.64 9.31
CA ILE A 14 -0.26 21.87 9.34
C ILE A 14 -0.25 20.91 10.53
N LEU A 15 0.87 20.23 10.78
CA LEU A 15 1.00 19.31 11.90
C LEU A 15 0.92 20.04 13.24
N ARG A 16 1.55 21.22 13.35
CA ARG A 16 1.40 22.11 14.52
C ARG A 16 -0.06 22.49 14.77
N LEU A 17 -0.76 22.89 13.72
CA LEU A 17 -2.17 23.27 13.82
C LEU A 17 -3.07 22.08 14.20
N LEU A 18 -2.80 20.88 13.68
CA LEU A 18 -3.55 19.69 14.06
C LEU A 18 -3.31 19.31 15.52
N ASP A 19 -2.06 19.34 15.97
CA ASP A 19 -1.65 18.95 17.31
C ASP A 19 -2.02 19.97 18.40
N SER A 20 -2.36 21.21 18.01
CA SER A 20 -2.91 22.20 18.94
C SER A 20 -4.36 21.95 19.34
N HIS A 21 -5.08 21.08 18.61
CA HIS A 21 -6.46 20.73 18.94
C HIS A 21 -6.51 19.78 20.16
N PRO A 22 -7.35 20.04 21.18
CA PRO A 22 -7.33 19.30 22.46
C PRO A 22 -7.70 17.81 22.36
N ARG A 23 -8.20 17.35 21.20
CA ARG A 23 -8.57 15.94 20.93
C ARG A 23 -7.75 15.29 19.83
N ILE A 24 -6.69 15.94 19.36
CA ILE A 24 -5.80 15.39 18.33
C ILE A 24 -4.39 15.38 18.92
N GLU A 25 -3.79 14.19 18.99
CA GLU A 25 -2.38 14.04 19.31
C GLU A 25 -1.65 13.58 18.05
N VAL A 26 -0.56 14.25 17.70
CA VAL A 26 0.31 13.89 16.59
C VAL A 26 1.62 13.34 17.14
N ARG A 27 2.03 12.18 16.64
CA ARG A 27 3.34 11.60 16.93
C ARG A 27 4.09 11.28 15.65
N LEU A 28 5.40 11.37 15.72
CA LEU A 28 6.31 11.12 14.61
C LEU A 28 7.16 9.89 14.88
N PHE A 29 7.18 8.97 13.93
CA PHE A 29 8.06 7.80 13.90
C PHE A 29 9.40 8.17 13.29
N ASN A 30 10.48 7.77 13.98
CA ASN A 30 11.88 8.04 13.65
C ASN A 30 12.12 9.50 13.20
N PRO A 31 11.83 10.51 14.04
CA PRO A 31 11.94 11.91 13.63
C PRO A 31 13.38 12.33 13.31
N PHE A 32 13.51 13.34 12.44
CA PHE A 32 14.79 13.98 12.13
C PHE A 32 15.23 14.90 13.27
N SER A 33 16.48 14.76 13.73
CA SER A 33 17.05 15.67 14.73
C SER A 33 17.25 17.11 14.19
N PHE A 34 17.45 17.26 12.89
CA PHE A 34 17.60 18.55 12.21
C PHE A 34 16.53 18.72 11.13
N ARG A 35 15.39 19.35 11.46
CA ARG A 35 14.27 19.51 10.52
C ARG A 35 14.51 20.52 9.40
N LEU A 36 15.19 21.63 9.71
CA LEU A 36 15.55 22.66 8.72
C LEU A 36 16.59 22.18 7.70
N LEU A 37 17.43 21.21 8.10
CA LEU A 37 18.47 20.62 7.26
C LEU A 37 18.40 19.09 7.33
N ARG A 38 17.28 18.50 6.92
CA ARG A 38 17.08 17.03 6.89
C ARG A 38 18.24 16.26 6.22
N PRO A 39 18.88 16.76 5.13
CA PRO A 39 20.07 16.12 4.57
C PRO A 39 21.22 15.94 5.58
N LEU A 40 21.42 16.87 6.50
CA LEU A 40 22.44 16.77 7.57
C LEU A 40 22.08 15.67 8.59
N GLY A 41 20.78 15.47 8.85
CA GLY A 41 20.29 14.34 9.64
C GLY A 41 20.69 13.00 9.02
N TYR A 42 20.57 12.85 7.70
CA TYR A 42 21.01 11.64 7.01
C TYR A 42 22.53 11.40 7.08
N ILE A 43 23.35 12.46 7.16
CA ILE A 43 24.81 12.31 7.32
C ILE A 43 25.14 11.74 8.71
N THR A 44 24.40 12.18 9.74
CA THR A 44 24.69 11.85 11.14
C THR A 44 24.00 10.57 11.63
N ASP A 45 22.84 10.24 11.07
CA ASP A 45 21.98 9.15 11.55
C ASP A 45 21.31 8.36 10.41
N PHE A 46 22.07 8.09 9.33
CA PHE A 46 21.59 7.39 8.15
C PHE A 46 20.90 6.06 8.47
N SER A 47 21.46 5.26 9.38
CA SER A 47 20.98 3.92 9.67
C SER A 47 19.57 3.92 10.25
N ARG A 48 19.26 4.86 11.15
CA ARG A 48 17.93 5.01 11.74
C ARG A 48 16.96 5.65 10.74
N LEU A 49 17.34 6.77 10.13
CA LEU A 49 16.46 7.54 9.25
C LEU A 49 16.09 6.81 7.95
N ASN A 50 16.92 5.87 7.51
CA ASN A 50 16.63 5.01 6.37
C ASN A 50 15.61 3.89 6.67
N ARG A 51 15.20 3.71 7.95
CA ARG A 51 14.15 2.78 8.38
C ARG A 51 12.84 3.52 8.61
N ARG A 52 11.83 3.16 7.83
CA ARG A 52 10.57 3.91 7.73
C ARG A 52 9.40 3.11 8.27
N MET A 53 8.44 3.81 8.87
CA MET A 53 7.14 3.22 9.14
C MET A 53 6.31 3.26 7.86
N HIS A 54 5.95 2.09 7.35
CA HIS A 54 5.17 1.96 6.13
C HIS A 54 3.80 1.31 6.36
N ASN A 55 3.45 1.08 7.63
CA ASN A 55 2.14 0.70 8.13
C ASN A 55 1.07 1.74 7.73
N LYS A 56 -0.12 1.26 7.34
CA LYS A 56 -1.27 2.08 6.97
C LYS A 56 -2.51 1.45 7.57
N SER A 57 -3.05 2.12 8.59
CA SER A 57 -4.32 1.76 9.18
C SER A 57 -5.11 2.99 9.59
N PHE A 58 -6.43 2.85 9.60
CA PHE A 58 -7.34 3.85 10.15
C PHE A 58 -8.45 3.13 10.90
N THR A 59 -8.52 3.34 12.21
CA THR A 59 -9.47 2.66 13.09
C THR A 59 -10.39 3.68 13.73
N VAL A 60 -11.69 3.41 13.73
CA VAL A 60 -12.72 4.27 14.31
C VAL A 60 -13.43 3.51 15.43
N ASP A 61 -13.47 4.13 16.61
CA ASP A 61 -14.15 3.68 17.83
C ASP A 61 -13.80 2.24 18.31
N GLY A 62 -12.74 1.64 17.76
CA GLY A 62 -12.44 0.22 17.99
C GLY A 62 -13.47 -0.73 17.37
N VAL A 63 -14.32 -0.25 16.44
CA VAL A 63 -15.40 -1.03 15.82
C VAL A 63 -15.12 -1.34 14.35
N VAL A 64 -14.47 -0.43 13.64
CA VAL A 64 -14.15 -0.55 12.21
C VAL A 64 -12.70 -0.18 11.98
N THR A 65 -12.01 -0.93 11.12
CA THR A 65 -10.65 -0.59 10.69
C THR A 65 -10.47 -0.71 9.18
N LEU A 66 -9.72 0.21 8.60
CA LEU A 66 -9.18 0.14 7.25
C LEU A 66 -7.70 -0.23 7.32
N VAL A 67 -7.27 -1.18 6.49
CA VAL A 67 -5.85 -1.56 6.31
C VAL A 67 -5.58 -1.79 4.83
N GLY A 68 -4.43 -1.33 4.33
CA GLY A 68 -4.08 -1.53 2.92
C GLY A 68 -2.82 -0.82 2.47
N GLY A 69 -2.78 -0.50 1.18
CA GLY A 69 -1.62 0.10 0.51
C GLY A 69 -1.68 1.61 0.39
N ARG A 70 -2.87 2.22 0.59
CA ARG A 70 -3.14 3.62 0.28
C ARG A 70 -2.61 4.58 1.34
N ASN A 71 -1.93 5.65 0.92
CA ASN A 71 -1.61 6.78 1.80
C ASN A 71 -2.71 7.86 1.70
N ILE A 72 -2.65 8.86 2.59
CA ILE A 72 -3.45 10.07 2.46
C ILE A 72 -2.67 11.08 1.60
N GLY A 73 -3.12 11.33 0.38
CA GLY A 73 -2.51 12.30 -0.53
C GLY A 73 -3.22 12.35 -1.89
N ASP A 74 -3.04 13.46 -2.60
CA ASP A 74 -3.82 13.83 -3.78
C ASP A 74 -3.89 12.74 -4.87
N ALA A 75 -2.72 12.13 -5.19
CA ALA A 75 -2.60 11.04 -6.16
C ALA A 75 -3.45 9.80 -5.85
N TYR A 76 -3.84 9.58 -4.59
CA TYR A 76 -4.68 8.45 -4.19
C TYR A 76 -6.18 8.72 -4.30
N PHE A 77 -6.57 10.00 -4.37
CA PHE A 77 -7.96 10.44 -4.41
C PHE A 77 -8.35 11.09 -5.74
N GLY A 78 -7.44 11.14 -6.72
CA GLY A 78 -7.67 11.81 -8.00
C GLY A 78 -7.87 13.32 -7.82
N ALA A 79 -7.31 13.85 -6.74
CA ALA A 79 -7.10 15.26 -6.52
C ALA A 79 -5.80 15.64 -7.26
N GLY A 80 -5.78 16.77 -7.93
CA GLY A 80 -4.61 17.25 -8.67
C GLY A 80 -4.46 16.75 -10.12
N GLU A 81 -3.29 17.07 -10.69
CA GLU A 81 -2.90 16.72 -12.06
C GLU A 81 -2.13 15.39 -12.15
N GLU A 82 -1.77 14.81 -11.00
CA GLU A 82 -0.98 13.57 -10.93
C GLU A 82 -1.79 12.35 -11.41
N PRO A 83 -1.11 11.31 -11.93
CA PRO A 83 -1.74 10.04 -12.27
C PRO A 83 -2.39 9.39 -11.03
N LEU A 84 -3.63 8.91 -11.18
CA LEU A 84 -4.36 8.24 -10.09
C LEU A 84 -3.69 6.91 -9.72
N PHE A 85 -3.36 6.69 -8.45
CA PHE A 85 -2.88 5.39 -7.99
C PHE A 85 -4.01 4.37 -7.85
N SER A 86 -3.85 3.22 -8.51
CA SER A 86 -4.74 2.07 -8.34
C SER A 86 -4.26 1.22 -7.16
N ASP A 87 -4.95 1.34 -6.04
CA ASP A 87 -4.65 0.64 -4.79
C ASP A 87 -5.81 -0.28 -4.35
N LEU A 88 -5.55 -1.07 -3.31
CA LEU A 88 -6.53 -1.92 -2.64
C LEU A 88 -6.36 -1.80 -1.13
N ASP A 89 -7.47 -1.44 -0.47
CA ASP A 89 -7.61 -1.45 0.98
C ASP A 89 -8.76 -2.38 1.38
N VAL A 90 -8.74 -2.86 2.62
CA VAL A 90 -9.80 -3.66 3.22
C VAL A 90 -10.39 -2.91 4.39
N MET A 91 -11.72 -2.80 4.41
CA MET A 91 -12.48 -2.47 5.60
C MET A 91 -12.85 -3.75 6.35
N ALA A 92 -12.55 -3.80 7.63
CA ALA A 92 -12.83 -4.94 8.49
C ALA A 92 -13.59 -4.49 9.75
N ILE A 93 -14.48 -5.37 10.20
CA ILE A 93 -15.18 -5.29 11.48
C ILE A 93 -14.99 -6.60 12.25
N GLY A 94 -15.27 -6.58 13.55
CA GLY A 94 -15.15 -7.76 14.41
C GLY A 94 -13.79 -7.86 15.11
N PRO A 95 -13.38 -9.06 15.58
CA PRO A 95 -12.24 -9.21 16.50
C PRO A 95 -10.91 -8.66 15.99
N VAL A 96 -10.68 -8.69 14.68
CA VAL A 96 -9.43 -8.18 14.07
C VAL A 96 -9.22 -6.67 14.28
N VAL A 97 -10.28 -5.93 14.62
CA VAL A 97 -10.17 -4.50 14.92
C VAL A 97 -9.35 -4.27 16.20
N GLU A 98 -9.52 -5.14 17.19
CA GLU A 98 -8.72 -5.12 18.42
C GLU A 98 -7.25 -5.44 18.12
N ASP A 99 -6.98 -6.45 17.27
CA ASP A 99 -5.61 -6.75 16.83
C ASP A 99 -4.91 -5.52 16.21
N VAL A 100 -5.63 -4.73 15.41
CA VAL A 100 -5.08 -3.50 14.80
C VAL A 100 -4.91 -2.38 15.82
N ALA A 101 -5.83 -2.23 16.77
CA ALA A 101 -5.71 -1.24 17.84
C ALA A 101 -4.52 -1.55 18.76
N ASP A 102 -4.33 -2.82 19.11
CA ASP A 102 -3.17 -3.29 19.88
C ASP A 102 -1.88 -3.05 19.10
N ASP A 103 -1.85 -3.38 17.81
CA ASP A 103 -0.69 -3.10 16.95
C ASP A 103 -0.35 -1.62 16.92
N PHE A 104 -1.35 -0.76 16.71
CA PHE A 104 -1.18 0.68 16.75
C PHE A 104 -0.59 1.14 18.09
N ALA A 105 -1.09 0.62 19.22
CA ALA A 105 -0.56 0.94 20.54
C ALA A 105 0.92 0.51 20.70
N ARG A 106 1.31 -0.67 20.18
CA ARG A 106 2.73 -1.10 20.18
C ARG A 106 3.64 -0.08 19.50
N TYR A 107 3.21 0.47 18.36
CA TYR A 107 3.95 1.51 17.65
C TYR A 107 3.88 2.85 18.39
N TRP A 108 2.70 3.24 18.86
CA TRP A 108 2.43 4.51 19.53
C TRP A 108 3.33 4.78 20.75
N TYR A 109 3.65 3.72 21.49
CA TYR A 109 4.47 3.77 22.70
C TYR A 109 5.91 3.26 22.50
N CYS A 110 6.32 2.93 21.26
CA CYS A 110 7.68 2.44 21.02
C CYS A 110 8.72 3.58 21.13
N LYS A 111 9.98 3.19 21.37
CA LYS A 111 11.10 4.14 21.54
C LYS A 111 11.38 4.98 20.29
N SER A 112 11.05 4.46 19.11
CA SER A 112 11.22 5.16 17.83
C SER A 112 10.19 6.27 17.61
N VAL A 113 9.18 6.43 18.48
CA VAL A 113 8.13 7.43 18.32
C VAL A 113 8.32 8.58 19.32
N SER A 114 8.13 9.80 18.84
CA SER A 114 8.16 11.02 19.66
C SER A 114 6.87 11.84 19.46
N PRO A 115 6.27 12.38 20.54
CA PRO A 115 5.24 13.41 20.44
C PRO A 115 5.71 14.61 19.62
N LEU A 116 4.79 15.24 18.87
CA LEU A 116 5.16 16.35 17.99
C LEU A 116 5.81 17.51 18.75
N GLN A 117 5.35 17.80 19.98
CA GLN A 117 5.86 18.89 20.82
C GLN A 117 7.32 18.69 21.25
N GLN A 118 7.84 17.46 21.19
CA GLN A 118 9.27 17.18 21.44
C GLN A 118 10.13 17.36 20.18
N VAL A 119 9.50 17.47 19.01
CA VAL A 119 10.18 17.51 17.71
C VAL A 119 10.06 18.89 17.05
N LEU A 120 8.96 19.60 17.31
CA LEU A 120 8.68 20.96 16.86
C LEU A 120 8.34 21.84 18.05
N ASP A 121 8.86 23.06 18.05
CA ASP A 121 8.33 24.10 18.93
C ASP A 121 6.87 24.34 18.54
N VAL A 122 5.96 23.99 19.45
CA VAL A 122 4.52 24.27 19.38
C VAL A 122 4.28 25.40 20.40
N PRO A 123 3.98 26.63 19.96
CA PRO A 123 3.76 27.74 20.90
C PRO A 123 2.61 27.41 21.86
N GLU A 124 2.85 27.43 23.17
CA GLU A 124 1.85 27.16 24.22
C GLU A 124 0.74 28.23 24.34
N GLY A 125 0.65 29.18 23.41
CA GLY A 125 -0.12 30.43 23.60
C GLY A 125 -1.27 30.71 22.62
N GLU A 126 -1.37 30.03 21.49
CA GLU A 126 -2.46 30.24 20.52
C GLU A 126 -3.34 28.98 20.46
N MET A 127 -3.95 28.65 21.60
CA MET A 127 -5.15 27.82 21.61
C MET A 127 -6.28 28.64 20.97
N ALA A 128 -6.26 28.71 19.64
CA ALA A 128 -7.41 29.22 18.91
C ALA A 128 -8.54 28.24 19.17
N ASP A 129 -9.52 28.65 19.98
CA ASP A 129 -10.74 27.91 20.33
C ASP A 129 -11.53 27.43 19.09
N ARG A 130 -11.08 27.77 17.87
CA ARG A 130 -11.51 27.18 16.60
C ARG A 130 -10.33 27.12 15.63
N ILE A 131 -9.98 25.92 15.17
CA ILE A 131 -9.23 25.77 13.92
C ILE A 131 -10.18 26.21 12.80
N GLU A 132 -9.95 27.40 12.26
CA GLU A 132 -10.63 27.84 11.04
C GLU A 132 -9.85 27.33 9.83
N LEU A 133 -10.44 26.38 9.10
CA LEU A 133 -9.88 25.93 7.84
C LEU A 133 -9.88 27.11 6.85
N PRO A 134 -8.84 27.25 5.99
CA PRO A 134 -8.79 28.33 5.01
C PRO A 134 -10.06 28.37 4.16
N ALA A 135 -10.67 29.55 4.00
CA ALA A 135 -11.87 29.71 3.17
C ALA A 135 -11.66 29.26 1.70
N SER A 136 -10.41 29.26 1.23
CA SER A 136 -10.02 28.73 -0.07
C SER A 136 -10.27 27.22 -0.20
N TRP A 137 -10.22 26.46 0.89
CA TRP A 137 -10.49 25.01 0.87
C TRP A 137 -11.98 24.74 0.65
N HIS A 138 -12.85 25.56 1.25
CA HIS A 138 -14.29 25.45 1.05
C HIS A 138 -14.73 25.83 -0.35
N ASN A 139 -14.06 26.80 -1.00
CA ASN A 139 -14.41 27.24 -2.36
C ASN A 139 -13.62 26.53 -3.45
N ASP A 140 -12.80 25.54 -3.10
CA ASP A 140 -12.00 24.81 -4.06
C ASP A 140 -12.87 23.89 -4.94
N ALA A 141 -12.75 24.07 -6.26
CA ALA A 141 -13.56 23.34 -7.24
C ALA A 141 -13.26 21.83 -7.21
N MET A 142 -12.03 21.45 -6.87
CA MET A 142 -11.63 20.05 -6.75
C MET A 142 -12.26 19.40 -5.51
N THR A 143 -12.26 20.09 -4.38
CA THR A 143 -12.92 19.68 -3.13
C THR A 143 -14.42 19.51 -3.34
N HIS A 144 -15.10 20.48 -3.96
CA HIS A 144 -16.52 20.36 -4.31
C HIS A 144 -16.83 19.19 -5.26
N ARG A 145 -15.93 18.90 -6.19
CA ARG A 145 -16.07 17.74 -7.09
C ARG A 145 -15.91 16.43 -6.32
N TYR A 146 -14.95 16.35 -5.40
CA TYR A 146 -14.73 15.19 -4.56
C TYR A 146 -15.94 14.91 -3.66
N LEU A 147 -16.43 15.93 -2.94
CA LEU A 147 -17.58 15.82 -2.05
C LEU A 147 -18.85 15.35 -2.79
N ARG A 148 -19.17 15.94 -3.94
CA ARG A 148 -20.33 15.50 -4.75
C ARG A 148 -20.22 14.05 -5.21
N LYS A 149 -19.02 13.56 -5.48
CA LYS A 149 -18.79 12.16 -5.85
C LYS A 149 -18.91 11.22 -4.65
N MET A 150 -18.50 11.68 -3.47
CA MET A 150 -18.71 10.93 -2.23
C MET A 150 -20.20 10.78 -1.95
N GLU A 151 -20.98 11.86 -2.08
CA GLU A 151 -22.44 11.86 -1.90
C GLU A 151 -23.18 10.94 -2.89
N SER A 152 -22.71 10.83 -4.13
CA SER A 152 -23.32 9.95 -5.13
C SER A 152 -22.76 8.52 -5.13
N SER A 153 -21.79 8.21 -4.26
CA SER A 153 -21.13 6.91 -4.24
C SER A 153 -22.06 5.82 -3.68
N PRO A 154 -22.33 4.73 -4.43
CA PRO A 154 -23.10 3.61 -3.91
C PRO A 154 -22.49 3.01 -2.64
N PHE A 155 -21.16 2.98 -2.55
CA PHE A 155 -20.46 2.50 -1.35
C PHE A 155 -20.81 3.33 -0.11
N ILE A 156 -20.80 4.67 -0.24
CA ILE A 156 -21.11 5.57 0.87
C ILE A 156 -22.58 5.45 1.26
N ASN A 157 -23.49 5.39 0.28
CA ASN A 157 -24.91 5.19 0.55
C ASN A 157 -25.15 3.89 1.33
N HIS A 158 -24.58 2.77 0.88
CA HIS A 158 -24.69 1.50 1.60
C HIS A 158 -24.04 1.53 2.99
N LEU A 159 -22.93 2.24 3.16
CA LEU A 159 -22.27 2.41 4.46
C LEU A 159 -23.16 3.19 5.43
N VAL A 160 -23.72 4.33 4.99
CA VAL A 160 -24.61 5.18 5.80
C VAL A 160 -25.91 4.46 6.14
N ASP A 161 -26.47 3.71 5.19
CA ASP A 161 -27.70 2.95 5.39
C ASP A 161 -27.48 1.66 6.21
N GLY A 162 -26.23 1.31 6.56
CA GLY A 162 -25.91 0.08 7.26
C GLY A 162 -26.16 -1.19 6.45
N THR A 163 -26.21 -1.08 5.12
CA THR A 163 -26.51 -2.18 4.18
C THR A 163 -25.29 -2.66 3.40
N LEU A 164 -24.09 -2.20 3.78
CA LEU A 164 -22.85 -2.59 3.10
C LEU A 164 -22.68 -4.11 3.11
N PRO A 165 -22.56 -4.76 1.93
CA PRO A 165 -22.36 -6.20 1.87
C PRO A 165 -20.98 -6.57 2.44
N LEU A 166 -20.98 -7.48 3.41
CA LEU A 166 -19.76 -7.98 4.05
C LEU A 166 -19.45 -9.41 3.60
N ILE A 167 -18.16 -9.68 3.40
CA ILE A 167 -17.66 -11.03 3.21
C ILE A 167 -17.14 -11.51 4.57
N TRP A 168 -17.84 -12.46 5.16
CA TRP A 168 -17.42 -13.10 6.41
C TRP A 168 -16.29 -14.08 6.14
N ALA A 169 -15.13 -13.83 6.72
CA ALA A 169 -13.93 -14.61 6.52
C ALA A 169 -13.07 -14.62 7.77
N LYS A 170 -12.27 -15.67 7.95
CA LYS A 170 -11.28 -15.70 9.01
C LYS A 170 -10.13 -14.77 8.62
N THR A 171 -9.93 -13.75 9.42
CA THR A 171 -8.94 -12.70 9.17
C THR A 171 -7.92 -12.67 10.29
N ARG A 172 -6.65 -12.48 9.94
CA ARG A 172 -5.56 -12.29 10.90
C ARG A 172 -4.76 -11.07 10.52
N LEU A 173 -4.44 -10.23 11.49
CA LEU A 173 -3.44 -9.19 11.31
C LEU A 173 -2.04 -9.80 11.28
N LEU A 174 -1.24 -9.34 10.32
CA LEU A 174 0.21 -9.44 10.39
C LEU A 174 0.84 -8.07 10.33
N SER A 175 1.77 -7.83 11.23
CA SER A 175 2.54 -6.60 11.34
C SER A 175 3.97 -6.95 11.76
N ASP A 176 4.92 -6.19 11.26
CA ASP A 176 6.29 -6.24 11.76
C ASP A 176 6.35 -5.79 13.24
N ASP A 177 7.41 -6.16 13.93
CA ASP A 177 7.70 -5.59 15.24
C ASP A 177 8.27 -4.17 15.10
N PRO A 178 7.86 -3.17 15.91
CA PRO A 178 8.46 -1.84 15.93
C PRO A 178 9.99 -1.85 16.05
N ALA A 179 10.57 -2.87 16.72
CA ALA A 179 12.01 -3.07 16.82
C ALA A 179 12.72 -3.25 15.47
N LYS A 180 11.99 -3.57 14.39
CA LYS A 180 12.54 -3.56 13.02
C LYS A 180 12.93 -2.15 12.59
N GLY A 181 12.16 -1.13 13.00
CA GLY A 181 12.49 0.28 12.81
C GLY A 181 13.72 0.73 13.58
N GLU A 182 14.06 0.04 14.66
CA GLU A 182 15.31 0.22 15.43
C GLU A 182 16.48 -0.62 14.87
N GLY A 183 16.23 -1.46 13.85
CA GLY A 183 17.23 -2.40 13.32
C GLY A 183 17.52 -3.60 14.23
N LYS A 184 16.66 -3.89 15.22
CA LYS A 184 16.84 -4.94 16.22
C LYS A 184 15.98 -6.19 15.98
N ALA A 185 15.08 -6.17 15.00
CA ALA A 185 14.24 -7.32 14.69
C ALA A 185 15.07 -8.54 14.23
N LYS A 186 14.70 -9.71 14.73
CA LYS A 186 15.31 -10.98 14.32
C LYS A 186 14.77 -11.39 12.95
N ARG A 187 15.57 -12.08 12.13
CA ARG A 187 15.16 -12.46 10.76
C ARG A 187 13.88 -13.30 10.71
N HIS A 188 13.65 -14.18 11.68
CA HIS A 188 12.46 -15.03 11.73
C HIS A 188 11.19 -14.27 12.15
N SER A 189 11.32 -13.10 12.77
CA SER A 189 10.17 -12.27 13.15
C SER A 189 9.72 -11.30 12.05
N LEU A 190 10.46 -11.25 10.93
CA LEU A 190 10.13 -10.38 9.81
C LEU A 190 8.89 -10.89 9.07
N LEU A 191 8.08 -9.94 8.58
CA LEU A 191 6.81 -10.21 7.91
C LEU A 191 6.88 -11.34 6.84
N PRO A 192 7.88 -11.41 5.94
CA PRO A 192 7.89 -12.43 4.89
C PRO A 192 7.93 -13.87 5.40
N GLN A 193 8.66 -14.11 6.49
CA GLN A 193 8.72 -15.44 7.09
C GLN A 193 7.37 -15.79 7.74
N ARG A 194 6.80 -14.84 8.50
CA ARG A 194 5.48 -15.03 9.14
C ARG A 194 4.35 -15.23 8.13
N LEU A 195 4.40 -14.50 7.00
CA LEU A 195 3.45 -14.66 5.91
C LEU A 195 3.49 -16.08 5.34
N PHE A 196 4.69 -16.60 5.08
CA PHE A 196 4.86 -17.98 4.63
C PHE A 196 4.36 -18.99 5.66
N ASP A 197 4.64 -18.78 6.95
CA ASP A 197 4.22 -19.67 8.02
C ASP A 197 2.70 -19.72 8.18
N ILE A 198 2.00 -18.60 7.92
CA ILE A 198 0.54 -18.49 8.10
C ILE A 198 -0.23 -18.89 6.85
N MET A 199 0.21 -18.44 5.66
CA MET A 199 -0.47 -18.76 4.42
C MET A 199 -0.13 -20.16 3.90
N GLY A 200 0.92 -20.78 4.43
CA GLY A 200 1.37 -22.10 4.02
C GLY A 200 2.11 -22.11 2.69
N SER A 201 2.44 -23.31 2.22
CA SER A 201 3.06 -23.50 0.90
C SER A 201 1.98 -23.65 -0.17
N PRO A 202 2.00 -22.83 -1.24
CA PRO A 202 1.04 -22.92 -2.33
C PRO A 202 1.18 -24.26 -3.06
N SER A 203 0.06 -24.89 -3.40
CA SER A 203 0.01 -26.15 -4.14
C SER A 203 -0.38 -26.00 -5.61
N GLU A 204 -1.11 -24.95 -5.96
CA GLU A 204 -1.70 -24.78 -7.30
C GLU A 204 -1.28 -23.46 -7.95
N ARG A 205 -1.46 -22.32 -7.26
CA ARG A 205 -1.26 -20.99 -7.84
C ARG A 205 -0.88 -19.93 -6.82
N ILE A 206 -0.06 -18.97 -7.27
CA ILE A 206 0.20 -17.71 -6.57
C ILE A 206 -0.02 -16.56 -7.55
N ASP A 207 -0.82 -15.57 -7.14
CA ASP A 207 -0.90 -14.29 -7.83
C ASP A 207 -0.31 -13.18 -6.97
N ILE A 208 0.55 -12.35 -7.56
CA ILE A 208 1.21 -11.24 -6.88
C ILE A 208 0.90 -9.94 -7.63
N ILE A 209 0.27 -9.00 -6.95
CA ILE A 209 0.06 -7.63 -7.40
C ILE A 209 0.89 -6.74 -6.50
N SER A 210 1.97 -6.18 -7.03
CA SER A 210 2.87 -5.32 -6.26
C SER A 210 3.36 -4.18 -7.13
N SER A 211 3.24 -2.94 -6.65
CA SER A 211 3.81 -1.76 -7.32
C SER A 211 5.32 -1.91 -7.54
N TYR A 212 5.99 -2.54 -6.58
CA TYR A 212 7.42 -2.84 -6.64
C TYR A 212 7.66 -4.34 -6.45
N PHE A 213 8.20 -4.97 -7.49
CA PHE A 213 8.62 -6.37 -7.44
C PHE A 213 10.13 -6.48 -7.69
N VAL A 214 10.93 -6.35 -6.62
CA VAL A 214 12.39 -6.44 -6.64
C VAL A 214 12.85 -7.64 -5.80
N PRO A 215 12.69 -8.87 -6.32
CA PRO A 215 13.00 -10.05 -5.53
C PRO A 215 14.50 -10.17 -5.26
N THR A 216 14.84 -10.68 -4.08
CA THR A 216 16.22 -11.07 -3.75
C THR A 216 16.60 -12.37 -4.49
N ARG A 217 17.89 -12.72 -4.49
CA ARG A 217 18.36 -14.02 -5.04
C ARG A 217 17.64 -15.20 -4.38
N ALA A 218 17.44 -15.14 -3.06
CA ALA A 218 16.73 -16.16 -2.31
C ALA A 218 15.24 -16.20 -2.69
N GLY A 219 14.59 -15.04 -2.83
CA GLY A 219 13.20 -14.94 -3.28
C GLY A 219 13.00 -15.54 -4.68
N VAL A 220 13.87 -15.22 -5.65
CA VAL A 220 13.84 -15.84 -6.98
C VAL A 220 14.03 -17.35 -6.88
N ALA A 221 14.98 -17.84 -6.07
CA ALA A 221 15.19 -19.28 -5.90
C ALA A 221 13.96 -20.00 -5.31
N GLN A 222 13.20 -19.34 -4.41
CA GLN A 222 11.94 -19.86 -3.87
C GLN A 222 10.85 -19.92 -4.93
N LEU A 223 10.64 -18.84 -5.71
CA LEU A 223 9.67 -18.83 -6.81
C LEU A 223 9.98 -19.95 -7.82
N LEU A 224 11.23 -20.08 -8.23
CA LEU A 224 11.64 -21.14 -9.17
C LEU A 224 11.45 -22.55 -8.59
N ARG A 225 11.60 -22.72 -7.28
CA ARG A 225 11.33 -24.00 -6.60
C ARG A 225 9.84 -24.33 -6.63
N MET A 226 8.97 -23.34 -6.44
CA MET A 226 7.52 -23.52 -6.51
C MET A 226 7.09 -23.88 -7.94
N VAL A 227 7.62 -23.20 -8.96
CA VAL A 227 7.31 -23.56 -10.36
C VAL A 227 7.74 -24.99 -10.70
N ARG A 228 8.91 -25.44 -10.21
CA ARG A 228 9.34 -26.84 -10.39
C ARG A 228 8.44 -27.88 -9.70
N LYS A 229 7.68 -27.46 -8.69
CA LYS A 229 6.67 -28.29 -8.02
C LYS A 229 5.31 -28.26 -8.71
N GLY A 230 5.16 -27.53 -9.83
CA GLY A 230 3.92 -27.40 -10.59
C GLY A 230 3.05 -26.21 -10.19
N VAL A 231 3.50 -25.35 -9.27
CA VAL A 231 2.74 -24.15 -8.86
C VAL A 231 2.80 -23.11 -9.97
N LYS A 232 1.64 -22.64 -10.42
CA LYS A 232 1.52 -21.52 -11.37
C LYS A 232 1.79 -20.20 -10.66
N ILE A 233 2.60 -19.32 -11.25
CA ILE A 233 2.92 -18.03 -10.63
C ILE A 233 2.67 -16.93 -11.66
N ALA A 234 1.79 -16.00 -11.31
CA ALA A 234 1.54 -14.80 -12.08
C ALA A 234 1.86 -13.54 -11.25
N ILE A 235 2.53 -12.57 -11.87
CA ILE A 235 2.96 -11.34 -11.20
C ILE A 235 2.59 -10.14 -12.06
N LEU A 236 1.89 -9.17 -11.46
CA LEU A 236 1.57 -7.87 -12.04
C LEU A 236 2.35 -6.79 -11.28
N THR A 237 3.14 -6.01 -12.02
CA THR A 237 3.97 -4.91 -11.49
C THR A 237 3.96 -3.72 -12.45
N ASN A 238 4.41 -2.54 -12.00
CA ASN A 238 4.56 -1.38 -12.88
C ASN A 238 5.67 -1.58 -13.93
N SER A 239 5.40 -1.17 -15.18
CA SER A 239 6.43 -0.97 -16.21
C SER A 239 7.36 0.19 -15.81
N LEU A 240 8.50 0.33 -16.50
CA LEU A 240 9.40 1.47 -16.26
C LEU A 240 8.68 2.82 -16.40
N ALA A 241 7.74 2.92 -17.36
CA ALA A 241 7.02 4.14 -17.65
C ALA A 241 5.89 4.45 -16.65
N ALA A 242 5.41 3.45 -15.90
CA ALA A 242 4.40 3.60 -14.86
C ALA A 242 5.01 3.63 -13.44
N ASN A 243 6.33 3.54 -13.32
CA ASN A 243 7.05 3.50 -12.06
C ASN A 243 7.56 4.91 -11.71
N ASP A 244 7.36 5.32 -10.48
CA ASP A 244 7.82 6.59 -9.90
C ASP A 244 9.31 6.55 -9.51
N VAL A 245 9.91 5.35 -9.41
CA VAL A 245 11.32 5.17 -9.02
C VAL A 245 12.09 4.27 -9.99
N ALA A 246 12.89 4.86 -10.88
CA ALA A 246 13.65 4.16 -11.92
C ALA A 246 14.60 3.05 -11.39
N VAL A 247 15.21 3.26 -10.21
CA VAL A 247 16.10 2.28 -9.57
C VAL A 247 15.38 0.99 -9.20
N VAL A 248 14.10 1.08 -8.80
CA VAL A 248 13.29 -0.07 -8.46
C VAL A 248 13.06 -0.94 -9.70
N HIS A 249 12.73 -0.31 -10.83
CA HIS A 249 12.58 -1.05 -12.09
C HIS A 249 13.88 -1.73 -12.53
N ALA A 250 15.05 -1.09 -12.38
CA ALA A 250 16.33 -1.73 -12.67
C ALA A 250 16.63 -2.93 -11.75
N GLY A 251 16.18 -2.87 -10.49
CA GLY A 251 16.23 -3.97 -9.53
C GLY A 251 15.43 -5.19 -10.00
N TYR A 252 14.23 -4.96 -10.54
CA TYR A 252 13.35 -5.98 -11.13
C TYR A 252 13.88 -6.52 -12.48
N ALA A 253 14.25 -5.63 -13.40
CA ALA A 253 14.55 -5.95 -14.80
C ALA A 253 15.65 -7.01 -14.97
N ARG A 254 16.60 -7.08 -14.03
CA ARG A 254 17.66 -8.10 -14.00
C ARG A 254 17.12 -9.54 -13.91
N TRP A 255 15.95 -9.72 -13.29
CA TRP A 255 15.35 -11.04 -13.05
C TRP A 255 14.30 -11.43 -14.08
N ARG A 256 13.72 -10.46 -14.78
CA ARG A 256 12.63 -10.65 -15.75
C ARG A 256 12.87 -11.81 -16.72
N LYS A 257 13.99 -11.79 -17.46
CA LYS A 257 14.32 -12.86 -18.44
C LYS A 257 14.45 -14.24 -17.80
N LYS A 258 14.94 -14.31 -16.55
CA LYS A 258 15.10 -15.57 -15.83
C LYS A 258 13.75 -16.11 -15.36
N LEU A 259 12.88 -15.26 -14.83
CA LEU A 259 11.55 -15.64 -14.36
C LEU A 259 10.68 -16.16 -15.52
N LEU A 260 10.62 -15.41 -16.64
CA LEU A 260 9.89 -15.83 -17.84
C LEU A 260 10.37 -17.18 -18.38
N ARG A 261 11.70 -17.39 -18.47
CA ARG A 261 12.29 -18.65 -18.97
C ARG A 261 11.86 -19.86 -18.15
N TYR A 262 11.59 -19.68 -16.86
CA TYR A 262 11.21 -20.76 -15.97
C TYR A 262 9.69 -20.90 -15.82
N GLY A 263 8.88 -20.16 -16.58
CA GLY A 263 7.42 -20.31 -16.59
C GLY A 263 6.66 -19.43 -15.60
N VAL A 264 7.29 -18.38 -15.05
CA VAL A 264 6.57 -17.34 -14.31
C VAL A 264 5.91 -16.39 -15.31
N GLU A 265 4.60 -16.16 -15.16
CA GLU A 265 3.85 -15.19 -15.94
C GLU A 265 4.10 -13.79 -15.37
N LEU A 266 4.59 -12.86 -16.20
CA LEU A 266 4.91 -11.49 -15.79
C LEU A 266 4.12 -10.48 -16.63
N TYR A 267 3.39 -9.60 -15.95
CA TYR A 267 2.59 -8.53 -16.53
C TYR A 267 3.12 -7.18 -16.03
N GLU A 268 3.37 -6.26 -16.97
CA GLU A 268 3.90 -4.93 -16.69
C GLU A 268 2.86 -3.87 -17.06
N LEU A 269 2.30 -3.18 -16.06
CA LEU A 269 1.31 -2.13 -16.28
C LEU A 269 1.96 -0.94 -17.00
N LYS A 270 1.45 -0.61 -18.18
CA LYS A 270 1.86 0.55 -18.96
C LYS A 270 0.98 1.75 -18.59
N PRO A 271 1.53 2.98 -18.55
CA PRO A 271 0.69 4.15 -18.41
C PRO A 271 -0.17 4.30 -19.68
N THR A 272 -1.50 4.28 -19.52
CA THR A 272 -2.42 4.53 -20.63
C THR A 272 -2.34 6.00 -21.02
N ARG A 273 -1.75 6.30 -22.19
CA ARG A 273 -1.44 7.66 -22.65
C ARG A 273 -2.38 8.22 -23.71
N GLU A 274 -3.52 7.57 -24.00
CA GLU A 274 -4.41 8.00 -25.08
C GLU A 274 -5.74 8.63 -24.61
N GLN A 275 -5.91 9.88 -25.08
CA GLN A 275 -7.12 10.63 -25.43
C GLN A 275 -7.78 11.61 -24.44
N SER A 276 -7.46 12.88 -24.72
CA SER A 276 -8.33 14.05 -24.82
C SER A 276 -8.30 15.09 -23.69
N SER A 277 -8.01 16.30 -24.14
CA SER A 277 -8.10 17.61 -23.51
C SER A 277 -9.54 18.04 -23.22
N THR A 278 -10.40 17.12 -22.77
CA THR A 278 -11.74 17.43 -22.30
C THR A 278 -11.87 16.97 -20.85
N LEU A 279 -12.17 17.92 -19.98
CA LEU A 279 -12.54 17.71 -18.59
C LEU A 279 -13.87 16.94 -18.52
N HIS A 280 -13.88 15.64 -18.83
CA HIS A 280 -15.03 14.78 -18.57
C HIS A 280 -14.67 13.59 -17.67
N ASP A 281 -15.39 13.56 -16.56
CA ASP A 281 -15.65 12.47 -15.61
C ASP A 281 -14.56 11.42 -15.31
N ARG A 282 -13.52 11.85 -14.59
CA ARG A 282 -12.57 10.95 -13.91
C ARG A 282 -13.24 10.26 -12.71
N GLY A 283 -13.94 9.15 -12.93
CA GLY A 283 -14.75 8.45 -11.93
C GLY A 283 -13.98 7.84 -10.74
N ILE A 284 -14.73 7.49 -9.67
CA ILE A 284 -14.27 6.68 -8.51
C ILE A 284 -14.04 5.21 -8.92
N THR A 285 -14.62 4.77 -10.05
CA THR A 285 -14.21 3.53 -10.72
C THR A 285 -13.02 3.85 -11.62
N GLY A 286 -11.82 3.72 -11.07
CA GLY A 286 -10.58 4.14 -11.71
C GLY A 286 -10.44 3.60 -13.13
N ASN A 287 -10.36 4.50 -14.10
CA ASN A 287 -9.53 4.31 -15.29
C ASN A 287 -9.31 5.64 -16.01
N SER A 288 -8.15 6.25 -15.74
CA SER A 288 -7.47 7.23 -16.60
C SER A 288 -6.00 7.30 -16.16
N GLY A 289 -5.12 6.53 -16.81
CA GLY A 289 -3.65 6.62 -16.63
C GLY A 289 -3.09 6.08 -15.32
N ALA A 290 -3.67 5.03 -14.72
CA ALA A 290 -3.33 4.61 -13.38
C ALA A 290 -1.93 3.97 -13.24
N SER A 291 -1.20 4.33 -12.18
CA SER A 291 -0.01 3.59 -11.72
C SER A 291 -0.43 2.61 -10.61
N LEU A 292 0.05 1.37 -10.67
CA LEU A 292 -0.30 0.34 -9.70
C LEU A 292 0.34 0.70 -8.35
N HIS A 293 -0.45 0.77 -7.29
CA HIS A 293 0.04 0.92 -5.92
C HIS A 293 -0.42 -0.21 -4.98
N ALA A 294 -1.16 -1.19 -5.48
CA ALA A 294 -1.57 -2.36 -4.70
C ALA A 294 -0.38 -3.22 -4.21
N LYS A 295 -0.57 -3.84 -3.04
CA LYS A 295 0.33 -4.81 -2.40
C LYS A 295 -0.47 -6.01 -1.92
N THR A 296 -0.86 -6.83 -2.89
CA THR A 296 -1.83 -7.90 -2.70
C THR A 296 -1.29 -9.19 -3.25
N PHE A 297 -1.51 -10.29 -2.54
CA PHE A 297 -1.16 -11.61 -3.02
C PHE A 297 -2.23 -12.63 -2.66
N SER A 298 -2.45 -13.58 -3.54
CA SER A 298 -3.38 -14.70 -3.32
C SER A 298 -2.63 -16.03 -3.46
N ILE A 299 -3.06 -17.02 -2.68
CA ILE A 299 -2.58 -18.40 -2.76
C ILE A 299 -3.77 -19.32 -2.98
N ASP A 300 -3.63 -20.19 -3.98
CA ASP A 300 -4.53 -21.29 -4.33
C ASP A 300 -6.00 -20.89 -4.47
N GLY A 301 -6.27 -19.63 -4.82
CA GLY A 301 -7.62 -19.09 -4.93
C GLY A 301 -8.41 -19.08 -3.61
N LYS A 302 -7.74 -19.18 -2.45
CA LYS A 302 -8.37 -19.40 -1.14
C LYS A 302 -7.97 -18.40 -0.07
N THR A 303 -6.71 -17.98 -0.06
CA THR A 303 -6.18 -17.07 0.96
C THR A 303 -5.59 -15.85 0.29
N VAL A 304 -5.90 -14.67 0.82
CA VAL A 304 -5.41 -13.40 0.28
C VAL A 304 -4.68 -12.63 1.36
N PHE A 305 -3.66 -11.89 0.96
CA PHE A 305 -3.08 -10.84 1.77
C PHE A 305 -3.34 -9.50 1.14
N ILE A 306 -3.74 -8.52 1.95
CA ILE A 306 -3.87 -7.12 1.54
C ILE A 306 -3.22 -6.26 2.62
N GLY A 307 -2.30 -5.38 2.24
CA GLY A 307 -1.56 -4.58 3.21
C GLY A 307 -0.58 -3.60 2.55
N SER A 308 0.49 -3.29 3.27
CA SER A 308 1.49 -2.31 2.86
C SER A 308 2.76 -2.93 2.26
N PHE A 309 2.95 -4.25 2.42
CA PHE A 309 4.18 -4.97 2.09
C PHE A 309 4.44 -5.07 0.57
N ASN A 310 5.46 -4.39 0.07
CA ASN A 310 5.94 -4.58 -1.29
C ASN A 310 6.94 -5.76 -1.37
N PHE A 311 7.01 -6.44 -2.51
CA PHE A 311 7.99 -7.50 -2.76
C PHE A 311 9.39 -6.96 -3.09
N ASP A 312 10.01 -6.26 -2.14
CA ASP A 312 11.33 -5.66 -2.30
C ASP A 312 12.21 -5.80 -1.02
N PRO A 313 13.54 -5.55 -1.12
CA PRO A 313 14.46 -5.70 0.01
C PRO A 313 14.22 -4.69 1.14
N ARG A 314 13.70 -3.49 0.85
CA ARG A 314 13.38 -2.48 1.87
C ARG A 314 12.19 -2.91 2.70
N SER A 315 11.09 -3.34 2.08
CA SER A 315 9.92 -3.87 2.80
C SER A 315 10.29 -5.10 3.63
N THR A 316 11.23 -5.92 3.14
CA THR A 316 11.75 -7.07 3.88
C THR A 316 12.62 -6.68 5.09
N LEU A 317 13.58 -5.77 4.91
CA LEU A 317 14.68 -5.57 5.88
C LEU A 317 14.64 -4.23 6.64
N LEU A 318 14.02 -3.21 6.05
CA LEU A 318 14.12 -1.83 6.48
C LEU A 318 12.81 -1.27 7.01
N ASN A 319 11.79 -1.23 6.16
CA ASN A 319 10.50 -0.63 6.49
C ASN A 319 9.68 -1.58 7.36
N THR A 320 8.91 -1.04 8.30
CA THR A 320 7.86 -1.84 8.95
C THR A 320 6.62 -1.89 8.07
N GLU A 321 6.00 -3.06 8.00
CA GLU A 321 4.85 -3.32 7.13
C GLU A 321 3.74 -4.01 7.94
N MET A 322 2.49 -3.87 7.47
CA MET A 322 1.34 -4.59 8.02
C MET A 322 0.38 -5.04 6.93
N GLY A 323 -0.54 -5.92 7.25
CA GLY A 323 -1.64 -6.31 6.39
C GLY A 323 -2.48 -7.43 6.98
N PHE A 324 -3.61 -7.70 6.34
CA PHE A 324 -4.48 -8.80 6.70
C PHE A 324 -4.18 -10.03 5.86
N VAL A 325 -4.14 -11.19 6.49
CA VAL A 325 -4.32 -12.49 5.84
C VAL A 325 -5.77 -12.90 6.01
N ILE A 326 -6.48 -13.08 4.91
CA ILE A 326 -7.92 -13.35 4.88
C ILE A 326 -8.16 -14.69 4.16
N GLU A 327 -8.73 -15.65 4.87
CA GLU A 327 -9.12 -16.96 4.35
C GLU A 327 -10.50 -16.82 3.67
N SER A 328 -10.53 -16.51 2.36
CA SER A 328 -11.75 -16.27 1.57
C SER A 328 -11.55 -16.54 0.07
N GLU A 329 -12.24 -17.57 -0.44
CA GLU A 329 -12.29 -17.87 -1.88
C GLU A 329 -12.95 -16.75 -2.68
N THR A 330 -13.99 -16.12 -2.13
CA THR A 330 -14.70 -15.00 -2.78
C THR A 330 -13.76 -13.82 -3.01
N LEU A 331 -12.98 -13.42 -2.00
CA LEU A 331 -12.01 -12.34 -2.16
C LEU A 331 -10.88 -12.71 -3.12
N ALA A 332 -10.40 -13.96 -3.07
CA ALA A 332 -9.37 -14.43 -3.99
C ALA A 332 -9.85 -14.38 -5.45
N GLN A 333 -11.09 -14.78 -5.72
CA GLN A 333 -11.70 -14.67 -7.06
C GLN A 333 -11.88 -13.22 -7.51
N LEU A 334 -12.25 -12.31 -6.61
CA LEU A 334 -12.36 -10.88 -6.93
C LEU A 334 -10.99 -10.28 -7.28
N ILE A 335 -9.94 -10.65 -6.55
CA ILE A 335 -8.56 -10.25 -6.85
C ILE A 335 -8.10 -10.83 -8.19
N ASP A 336 -8.36 -12.10 -8.48
CA ASP A 336 -8.01 -12.73 -9.77
C ASP A 336 -8.76 -12.07 -10.94
N LYS A 337 -10.05 -11.75 -10.78
CA LYS A 337 -10.79 -10.99 -11.80
C LYS A 337 -10.17 -9.62 -12.05
N ARG A 338 -9.78 -8.90 -10.99
CA ARG A 338 -9.09 -7.60 -11.11
C ARG A 338 -7.73 -7.76 -11.77
N PHE A 339 -6.99 -8.83 -11.44
CA PHE A 339 -5.72 -9.18 -12.06
C PHE A 339 -5.89 -9.37 -13.57
N ILE A 340 -6.81 -10.25 -13.98
CA ILE A 340 -7.13 -10.56 -15.39
C ILE A 340 -7.55 -9.29 -16.13
N GLN A 341 -8.40 -8.46 -15.55
CA GLN A 341 -8.80 -7.18 -16.14
C GLN A 341 -7.57 -6.28 -16.40
N SER A 342 -6.70 -6.14 -15.40
CA SER A 342 -5.46 -5.37 -15.56
C SER A 342 -4.50 -5.99 -16.59
N GLN A 343 -4.48 -7.32 -16.78
CA GLN A 343 -3.69 -7.95 -17.85
C GLN A 343 -4.13 -7.47 -19.23
N TYR A 344 -5.45 -7.39 -19.49
CA TYR A 344 -5.98 -6.91 -20.77
C TYR A 344 -5.57 -5.46 -21.05
N GLU A 345 -5.51 -4.63 -20.01
CA GLU A 345 -5.09 -3.22 -20.10
C GLU A 345 -3.58 -3.06 -20.38
N CYS A 346 -2.75 -4.05 -20.03
CA CYS A 346 -1.29 -3.99 -20.22
C CYS A 346 -0.84 -4.17 -21.69
N GLY A 347 -1.72 -4.65 -22.58
CA GLY A 347 -1.40 -5.01 -23.95
C GLY A 347 -0.43 -6.19 -24.04
N LEU A 348 -0.95 -7.35 -24.44
CA LEU A 348 -0.30 -8.67 -24.48
C LEU A 348 1.23 -8.63 -24.73
N ALA A 349 1.99 -9.06 -23.73
CA ALA A 349 3.27 -9.72 -23.93
C ALA A 349 3.07 -11.22 -23.66
N ALA A 350 2.25 -11.89 -24.48
CA ALA A 350 2.22 -13.34 -24.50
C ALA A 350 3.51 -13.87 -25.19
N PRO A 351 4.05 -15.02 -24.77
CA PRO A 351 5.25 -15.58 -25.39
C PRO A 351 4.93 -15.96 -26.84
N SER A 352 5.73 -15.47 -27.78
CA SER A 352 5.80 -16.02 -29.13
C SER A 352 6.23 -17.49 -29.05
N GLY A 353 5.27 -18.40 -29.19
CA GLY A 353 5.55 -19.84 -29.25
C GLY A 353 4.29 -20.69 -29.30
N GLN A 354 3.98 -21.19 -30.49
CA GLN A 354 2.96 -22.21 -30.83
C GLN A 354 1.51 -21.74 -30.92
N VAL A 355 1.17 -21.14 -32.06
CA VAL A 355 -0.10 -21.44 -32.73
C VAL A 355 0.21 -22.53 -33.74
N GLY A 356 -0.09 -23.78 -33.36
CA GLY A 356 -0.19 -24.88 -34.31
C GLY A 356 -1.43 -24.64 -35.15
N THR A 357 -1.22 -24.23 -36.39
CA THR A 357 -2.19 -24.47 -37.46
C THR A 357 -2.26 -25.97 -37.68
N ASP A 358 -3.35 -26.61 -37.28
CA ASP A 358 -3.82 -27.79 -37.99
C ASP A 358 -5.36 -27.85 -37.99
N GLN A 359 -5.86 -27.56 -39.19
CA GLN A 359 -6.92 -28.27 -39.91
C GLN A 359 -8.35 -28.26 -39.33
N LEU A 360 -9.13 -27.31 -39.85
CA LEU A 360 -10.49 -27.58 -40.30
C LEU A 360 -10.41 -28.43 -41.57
N GLY A 361 -10.90 -29.67 -41.46
CA GLY A 361 -11.48 -30.46 -42.53
C GLY A 361 -12.92 -30.80 -42.12
#